data_AF-A0A7V7B238-F1
#
_entry.id   AF-A0A7V7B238-F1
#
_cell.length_a   1.000
_cell.length_b   1.000
_cell.length_c   1.000
_cell.angle_alpha   90.00
_cell.angle_beta   90.00
_cell.angle_gamma   90.00
#
_symmetry.space_group_name_H-M   'P 1'
#
loop_
_entity.id
_entity.type
_entity.pdbx_description
1 polymer ?
#
loop_
_entity_poly.entity_id
_entity_poly.type
_entity_poly.pdbx_seq_one_letter_code
_entity_poly.pdbx_strand_id
1 'polypeptide(L)'
;QESRETYQAPFFVDHVIRETVNLLKNEYDITSDEAFNKIYNDGLRIYTTVNMTIQKKAEKVMADSNNFPKTTTDSSNTPQPQGAFVLIDHSNGHIKALVGGRQHEKRLGLNRATQSYRQPGSSFKPVSVYSAAIEMGYTAASVVDDSPVVYNSWAPENQNRRFNGLVTVRRAIENSINVVAVKILDNIGINRGIEYAQKLGINSLITEGSRNDHNLPAMALGGLTKGTTPLEMCSAYSTLANKGVYIEPRAIIKIADKEGRTLIEPIQEQRVAINEQTAFIITDMLKGVIKRGTGWRLAGFPFPAGGKTGTTDDSKDIWFIGYTPYYSGAVWIGHDEPAKMTNVAGGLQPALIWKQVMETAHKGLSVKDFQKPNNIIGPIKVCSTSGLLPTELCEHDPRGSQVISEYFIKGTEPTDFCDIHVMEDICSESGLLTTEFCPKSDIETGIYIQRKIPFVPAKNGRVPLDAPYEAPKEYCDIHNQFSEEYPVDFENGSSINEENDFPDYNNDNEIYKENNYINPQ
;
A
#
# COMPACT_ATOMS: atom_id res chain seq x y z
N GLN A 1 -36.43 -27.94 -11.39
CA GLN A 1 -36.31 -26.54 -10.92
C GLN A 1 -36.48 -26.58 -9.40
N GLU A 2 -35.45 -27.09 -8.70
CA GLU A 2 -35.53 -27.24 -7.24
C GLU A 2 -35.55 -25.88 -6.58
N SER A 3 -36.35 -25.75 -5.51
CA SER A 3 -36.53 -24.50 -4.80
C SER A 3 -35.20 -24.00 -4.24
N ARG A 4 -34.83 -22.76 -4.55
CA ARG A 4 -33.80 -22.03 -3.81
C ARG A 4 -34.26 -21.93 -2.35
N GLU A 5 -33.80 -22.84 -1.48
CA GLU A 5 -33.99 -22.73 -0.04
C GLU A 5 -33.28 -21.46 0.46
N THR A 6 -34.02 -20.35 0.51
CA THR A 6 -33.50 -19.03 0.84
C THR A 6 -33.48 -18.82 2.35
N TYR A 7 -32.61 -19.58 3.03
CA TYR A 7 -32.22 -19.24 4.40
C TYR A 7 -31.50 -17.88 4.40
N GLN A 8 -31.79 -17.06 5.41
CA GLN A 8 -31.20 -15.73 5.52
C GLN A 8 -29.70 -15.85 5.85
N ALA A 9 -28.90 -14.86 5.44
CA ALA A 9 -27.45 -14.85 5.67
C ALA A 9 -26.68 -16.05 5.08
N PRO A 10 -26.93 -16.51 3.84
CA PRO A 10 -26.56 -17.86 3.43
C PRO A 10 -25.04 -18.15 3.44
N PHE A 11 -24.20 -17.18 3.05
CA PHE A 11 -22.74 -17.31 3.17
C PHE A 11 -22.25 -17.36 4.62
N PHE A 12 -22.90 -16.62 5.53
CA PHE A 12 -22.58 -16.64 6.95
C PHE A 12 -23.04 -17.96 7.59
N VAL A 13 -24.22 -18.47 7.24
CA VAL A 13 -24.73 -19.77 7.71
C VAL A 13 -23.86 -20.92 7.20
N ASP A 14 -23.43 -20.90 5.93
CA ASP A 14 -22.46 -21.89 5.42
C ASP A 14 -21.12 -21.85 6.18
N HIS A 15 -20.67 -20.67 6.61
CA HIS A 15 -19.48 -20.52 7.44
C HIS A 15 -19.70 -21.05 8.87
N VAL A 16 -20.84 -20.73 9.50
CA VAL A 16 -21.25 -21.26 10.81
C VAL A 16 -21.32 -22.78 10.79
N ILE A 17 -21.85 -23.41 9.73
CA ILE A 17 -21.88 -24.87 9.61
C ILE A 17 -20.45 -25.44 9.61
N ARG A 18 -19.53 -24.86 8.84
CA ARG A 18 -18.12 -25.30 8.79
C ARG A 18 -17.39 -25.08 10.12
N GLU A 19 -17.61 -23.95 10.80
CA GLU A 19 -17.06 -23.68 12.13
C GLU A 19 -17.63 -24.65 13.17
N THR A 20 -18.93 -24.94 13.13
CA THR A 20 -19.59 -25.92 14.00
C THR A 20 -19.01 -27.32 13.81
N VAL A 21 -18.78 -27.74 12.56
CA VAL A 21 -18.11 -29.02 12.27
C VAL A 21 -16.73 -29.07 12.93
N ASN A 22 -15.90 -28.03 12.77
CA ASN A 22 -14.57 -28.00 13.37
C ASN A 22 -14.61 -28.06 14.91
N LEU A 23 -15.52 -27.31 15.54
CA LEU A 23 -15.71 -27.34 16.99
C LEU A 23 -16.16 -28.71 17.50
N LEU A 24 -17.17 -29.33 16.86
CA LEU A 24 -17.68 -30.65 17.24
C LEU A 24 -16.61 -31.75 17.07
N LYS A 25 -15.80 -31.69 16.01
CA LYS A 25 -14.68 -32.61 15.80
C LYS A 25 -13.64 -32.49 16.92
N ASN A 26 -13.26 -31.27 17.29
CA ASN A 26 -12.24 -31.03 18.31
C ASN A 26 -12.73 -31.38 19.72
N GLU A 27 -14.00 -31.12 20.05
CA GLU A 27 -14.58 -31.41 21.36
C GLU A 27 -14.81 -32.92 21.60
N TYR A 28 -15.26 -33.65 20.56
CA TYR A 28 -15.70 -35.04 20.70
C TYR A 28 -14.80 -36.08 20.03
N ASP A 29 -13.68 -35.67 19.41
CA ASP A 29 -12.78 -36.52 18.62
C ASP A 29 -13.50 -37.36 17.54
N ILE A 30 -14.41 -36.71 16.81
CA ILE A 30 -15.26 -37.33 15.78
C ILE A 30 -14.84 -36.92 14.36
N THR A 31 -15.29 -37.68 13.37
CA THR A 31 -15.11 -37.35 11.95
C THR A 31 -15.97 -36.16 11.52
N SER A 32 -15.62 -35.56 10.37
CA SER A 32 -16.42 -34.49 9.77
C SER A 32 -17.86 -34.93 9.46
N ASP A 33 -18.06 -36.18 9.05
CA ASP A 33 -19.38 -36.70 8.65
C ASP A 33 -20.27 -36.95 9.88
N GLU A 34 -19.70 -37.44 10.98
CA GLU A 34 -20.39 -37.52 12.28
C GLU A 34 -20.77 -36.13 12.79
N ALA A 35 -19.85 -35.15 12.71
CA ALA A 35 -20.14 -33.78 13.10
C ALA A 35 -21.25 -33.14 12.24
N PHE A 36 -21.27 -33.38 10.92
CA PHE A 36 -22.40 -32.99 10.07
C PHE A 36 -23.70 -33.66 10.50
N ASN A 37 -23.68 -34.99 10.73
CA ASN A 37 -24.86 -35.72 11.18
C ASN A 37 -25.42 -35.16 12.49
N LYS A 38 -24.57 -34.73 13.44
CA LYS A 38 -25.02 -34.04 14.67
C LYS A 38 -25.74 -32.72 14.37
N ILE A 39 -25.18 -31.88 13.50
CA ILE A 39 -25.79 -30.59 13.12
C ILE A 39 -27.20 -30.78 12.55
N TYR A 40 -27.41 -31.83 11.74
CA TYR A 40 -28.70 -32.08 11.08
C TYR A 40 -29.70 -32.86 11.92
N ASN A 41 -29.26 -33.75 12.82
CA ASN A 41 -30.14 -34.72 13.50
C ASN A 41 -30.27 -34.54 15.03
N ASP A 42 -29.27 -33.96 15.71
CA ASP A 42 -29.29 -33.86 17.20
C ASP A 42 -30.17 -32.70 17.71
N GLY A 43 -30.67 -31.84 16.82
CA GLY A 43 -31.52 -30.68 17.17
C GLY A 43 -30.75 -29.53 17.83
N LEU A 44 -29.48 -29.34 17.46
CA LEU A 44 -28.58 -28.35 18.06
C LEU A 44 -29.10 -26.91 17.93
N ARG A 45 -28.87 -26.11 18.97
CA ARG A 45 -29.11 -24.65 18.99
C ARG A 45 -27.78 -23.92 18.93
N ILE A 46 -27.47 -23.36 17.76
CA ILE A 46 -26.21 -22.65 17.49
C ILE A 46 -26.45 -21.15 17.60
N TYR A 47 -25.84 -20.51 18.60
CA TYR A 47 -25.91 -19.07 18.83
C TYR A 47 -24.76 -18.41 18.08
N THR A 48 -25.04 -17.35 17.31
CA THR A 48 -24.07 -16.77 16.37
C THR A 48 -23.90 -15.26 16.54
N THR A 49 -22.85 -14.73 15.92
CA THR A 49 -22.40 -13.33 16.06
C THR A 49 -23.03 -12.35 15.08
N VAL A 50 -23.82 -12.83 14.11
CA VAL A 50 -24.31 -12.04 12.97
C VAL A 50 -25.17 -10.85 13.39
N ASN A 51 -24.91 -9.69 12.79
CA ASN A 51 -25.84 -8.57 12.83
C ASN A 51 -26.66 -8.58 11.54
N MET A 52 -27.91 -9.07 11.63
CA MET A 52 -28.77 -9.25 10.46
C MET A 52 -29.08 -7.94 9.70
N THR A 53 -29.03 -6.77 10.34
CA THR A 53 -29.20 -5.47 9.68
C THR A 53 -27.99 -5.15 8.80
N ILE A 54 -26.79 -5.39 9.30
CA ILE A 54 -25.54 -5.18 8.55
C ILE A 54 -25.40 -6.23 7.45
N GLN A 55 -25.64 -7.51 7.76
CA GLN A 55 -25.58 -8.62 6.79
C GLN A 55 -26.48 -8.36 5.58
N LYS A 56 -27.75 -7.99 5.80
CA LYS A 56 -28.70 -7.69 4.71
C LYS A 56 -28.26 -6.49 3.85
N LYS A 57 -27.59 -5.49 4.44
CA LYS A 57 -26.98 -4.39 3.67
C LYS A 57 -25.77 -4.87 2.87
N ALA A 58 -24.89 -5.67 3.46
CA ALA A 58 -23.73 -6.23 2.77
C ALA A 58 -24.17 -7.07 1.55
N GLU A 59 -25.12 -7.98 1.72
CA GLU A 59 -25.70 -8.78 0.65
C GLU A 59 -26.30 -7.92 -0.46
N LYS A 60 -27.11 -6.90 -0.11
CA LYS A 60 -27.69 -5.98 -1.09
C LYS A 60 -26.63 -5.21 -1.88
N VAL A 61 -25.56 -4.73 -1.22
CA VAL A 61 -24.47 -3.98 -1.89
C VAL A 61 -23.64 -4.90 -2.78
N MET A 62 -23.34 -6.13 -2.34
CA MET A 62 -22.57 -7.11 -3.10
C MET A 62 -23.35 -7.71 -4.28
N ALA A 63 -24.69 -7.77 -4.21
CA ALA A 63 -25.53 -8.23 -5.30
C ALA A 63 -25.77 -7.16 -6.40
N ASP A 64 -25.60 -5.88 -6.08
CA ASP A 64 -25.83 -4.77 -7.02
C ASP A 64 -24.66 -4.62 -8.01
N SER A 65 -24.92 -4.96 -9.27
CA SER A 65 -23.95 -4.87 -10.37
C SER A 65 -23.37 -3.47 -10.61
N ASN A 66 -24.04 -2.39 -10.16
CA ASN A 66 -23.50 -1.03 -10.27
C ASN A 66 -22.29 -0.80 -9.35
N ASN A 67 -22.11 -1.64 -8.33
CA ASN A 67 -20.93 -1.60 -7.46
C ASN A 67 -19.72 -2.38 -8.02
N PHE A 68 -19.85 -2.98 -9.21
CA PHE A 68 -18.80 -3.77 -9.86
C PHE A 68 -18.38 -3.12 -11.19
N PRO A 69 -17.17 -3.42 -11.71
CA PRO A 69 -16.83 -3.07 -13.08
C PRO A 69 -17.70 -3.84 -14.09
N LYS A 70 -17.48 -3.59 -15.40
CA LYS A 70 -18.23 -4.22 -16.50
C LYS A 70 -18.38 -5.72 -16.26
N THR A 71 -19.61 -6.15 -15.99
CA THR A 71 -19.92 -7.55 -15.66
C THR A 71 -20.01 -8.38 -16.94
N THR A 72 -19.38 -9.55 -16.92
CA THR A 72 -19.59 -10.67 -17.84
C THR A 72 -20.20 -11.86 -17.08
N THR A 73 -20.48 -12.96 -17.77
CA THR A 73 -20.77 -14.25 -17.13
C THR A 73 -19.74 -15.29 -17.58
N ASP A 74 -19.45 -16.26 -16.72
CA ASP A 74 -18.66 -17.43 -17.07
C ASP A 74 -19.52 -18.58 -17.65
N SER A 75 -18.90 -19.73 -17.92
CA SER A 75 -19.56 -20.93 -18.44
C SER A 75 -20.62 -21.54 -17.51
N SER A 76 -20.61 -21.21 -16.22
CA SER A 76 -21.63 -21.59 -15.25
C SER A 76 -22.75 -20.55 -15.12
N ASN A 77 -22.72 -19.50 -15.96
CA ASN A 77 -23.61 -18.34 -15.92
C ASN A 77 -23.48 -17.50 -14.64
N THR A 78 -22.39 -17.67 -13.89
CA THR A 78 -22.10 -16.88 -12.69
C THR A 78 -21.55 -15.50 -13.10
N PRO A 79 -22.02 -14.38 -12.51
CA PRO A 79 -21.53 -13.05 -12.83
C PRO A 79 -20.05 -12.86 -12.46
N GLN A 80 -19.26 -12.30 -13.36
CA GLN A 80 -17.84 -12.01 -13.18
C GLN A 80 -17.54 -10.52 -13.46
N PRO A 81 -16.59 -9.87 -12.77
CA PRO A 81 -15.88 -10.39 -11.61
C PRO A 81 -16.83 -10.61 -10.42
N GLN A 82 -16.39 -11.48 -9.52
CA GLN A 82 -16.99 -11.73 -8.21
C GLN A 82 -16.44 -10.78 -7.17
N GLY A 83 -16.96 -10.87 -5.95
CA GLY A 83 -16.42 -10.15 -4.80
C GLY A 83 -16.76 -10.82 -3.49
N ALA A 84 -16.10 -10.38 -2.42
CA ALA A 84 -16.32 -10.84 -1.06
C ALA A 84 -16.26 -9.66 -0.08
N PHE A 85 -17.03 -9.76 1.00
CA PHE A 85 -17.11 -8.77 2.08
C PHE A 85 -17.06 -9.48 3.43
N VAL A 86 -16.26 -8.95 4.36
CA VAL A 86 -16.19 -9.38 5.76
C VAL A 86 -16.25 -8.14 6.66
N LEU A 87 -17.01 -8.20 7.75
CA LEU A 87 -16.99 -7.21 8.83
C LEU A 87 -16.78 -7.89 10.18
N ILE A 88 -15.76 -7.43 10.91
CA ILE A 88 -15.40 -7.89 12.26
C ILE A 88 -15.60 -6.74 13.25
N ASP A 89 -16.19 -7.06 14.39
CA ASP A 89 -16.09 -6.26 15.62
C ASP A 89 -14.76 -6.58 16.29
N HIS A 90 -13.76 -5.73 16.02
CA HIS A 90 -12.38 -6.00 16.41
C HIS A 90 -12.17 -5.95 17.93
N SER A 91 -13.14 -5.49 18.72
CA SER A 91 -13.09 -5.52 20.18
C SER A 91 -13.25 -6.93 20.77
N ASN A 92 -13.76 -7.88 19.99
CA ASN A 92 -14.13 -9.22 20.46
C ASN A 92 -14.02 -10.32 19.38
N GLY A 93 -13.50 -10.03 18.18
CA GLY A 93 -13.34 -11.01 17.11
C GLY A 93 -14.63 -11.47 16.43
N HIS A 94 -15.79 -10.94 16.83
CA HIS A 94 -17.07 -11.39 16.30
C HIS A 94 -17.28 -10.96 14.85
N ILE A 95 -17.48 -11.93 13.96
CA ILE A 95 -17.85 -11.69 12.57
C ILE A 95 -19.30 -11.20 12.54
N LYS A 96 -19.51 -9.91 12.25
CA LYS A 96 -20.86 -9.28 12.24
C LYS A 96 -21.56 -9.41 10.89
N ALA A 97 -20.81 -9.51 9.80
CA ALA A 97 -21.32 -9.80 8.47
C ALA A 97 -20.27 -10.51 7.61
N LEU A 98 -20.72 -11.43 6.74
CA LEU A 98 -19.87 -12.22 5.85
C LEU A 98 -20.62 -12.56 4.56
N VAL A 99 -20.03 -12.20 3.42
CA VAL A 99 -20.59 -12.41 2.07
C VAL A 99 -19.48 -12.93 1.16
N GLY A 100 -19.65 -14.14 0.62
CA GLY A 100 -18.65 -14.87 -0.16
C GLY A 100 -18.83 -14.81 -1.68
N GLY A 101 -19.69 -13.93 -2.18
CA GLY A 101 -20.02 -13.80 -3.60
C GLY A 101 -21.12 -12.77 -3.83
N ARG A 102 -21.29 -12.36 -5.09
CA ARG A 102 -22.39 -11.47 -5.54
C ARG A 102 -23.76 -12.16 -5.44
N GLN A 103 -23.78 -13.48 -5.53
CA GLN A 103 -24.96 -14.32 -5.42
C GLN A 103 -24.58 -15.60 -4.67
N HIS A 104 -25.54 -16.20 -3.95
CA HIS A 104 -25.41 -17.52 -3.36
C HIS A 104 -26.26 -18.50 -4.15
N GLU A 105 -25.62 -19.50 -4.76
CA GLU A 105 -26.27 -20.42 -5.70
C GLU A 105 -26.44 -21.84 -5.14
N LYS A 106 -25.55 -22.25 -4.24
CA LYS A 106 -25.46 -23.61 -3.69
C LYS A 106 -25.09 -23.57 -2.21
N ARG A 107 -25.85 -24.28 -1.38
CA ARG A 107 -25.53 -24.53 0.03
C ARG A 107 -24.15 -25.19 0.15
N LEU A 108 -23.35 -24.72 1.10
CA LEU A 108 -21.95 -25.12 1.30
C LEU A 108 -21.09 -25.01 0.02
N GLY A 109 -21.45 -24.10 -0.89
CA GLY A 109 -20.67 -23.75 -2.07
C GLY A 109 -19.39 -22.98 -1.74
N LEU A 110 -18.74 -22.43 -2.78
CA LEU A 110 -17.53 -21.62 -2.64
C LEU A 110 -17.83 -20.30 -1.91
N ASN A 111 -17.35 -20.19 -0.67
CA ASN A 111 -17.38 -18.95 0.09
C ASN A 111 -16.08 -18.18 -0.09
N ARG A 112 -16.04 -17.19 -1.00
CA ARG A 112 -14.80 -16.47 -1.34
C ARG A 112 -14.23 -15.65 -0.18
N ALA A 113 -15.05 -15.33 0.83
CA ALA A 113 -14.58 -14.62 2.02
C ALA A 113 -13.63 -15.47 2.91
N THR A 114 -13.75 -16.80 2.86
CA THR A 114 -13.02 -17.72 3.75
C THR A 114 -12.31 -18.87 3.03
N GLN A 115 -12.54 -19.07 1.73
CA GLN A 115 -12.02 -20.20 0.96
C GLN A 115 -11.28 -19.80 -0.33
N SER A 116 -11.38 -18.55 -0.78
CA SER A 116 -10.64 -18.06 -1.94
C SER A 116 -9.41 -17.28 -1.48
N TYR A 117 -8.24 -17.90 -1.62
CA TYR A 117 -6.96 -17.24 -1.41
C TYR A 117 -6.61 -16.42 -2.65
N ARG A 118 -6.30 -15.14 -2.44
CA ARG A 118 -6.08 -14.14 -3.50
C ARG A 118 -4.89 -13.28 -3.14
N GLN A 119 -4.18 -12.74 -4.12
CA GLN A 119 -3.02 -11.90 -3.83
C GLN A 119 -3.49 -10.56 -3.21
N PRO A 120 -3.09 -10.21 -1.98
CA PRO A 120 -3.52 -8.97 -1.32
C PRO A 120 -2.96 -7.70 -1.99
N GLY A 121 -1.89 -7.84 -2.79
CA GLY A 121 -1.20 -6.72 -3.42
C GLY A 121 -0.72 -5.69 -2.38
N SER A 122 -0.74 -4.41 -2.76
CA SER A 122 -0.37 -3.29 -1.88
C SER A 122 -1.19 -3.12 -0.58
N SER A 123 -2.26 -3.91 -0.35
CA SER A 123 -2.93 -3.96 0.95
C SER A 123 -2.18 -4.78 1.99
N PHE A 124 -1.16 -5.53 1.59
CA PHE A 124 -0.29 -6.32 2.48
C PHE A 124 0.76 -5.45 3.19
N LYS A 125 1.21 -4.34 2.59
CA LYS A 125 2.29 -3.47 3.11
C LYS A 125 2.15 -3.07 4.59
N PRO A 126 0.96 -2.69 5.12
CA PRO A 126 0.82 -2.36 6.53
C PRO A 126 1.01 -3.56 7.45
N VAL A 127 0.70 -4.77 6.97
CA VAL A 127 0.79 -6.03 7.71
C VAL A 127 2.23 -6.54 7.77
N SER A 128 2.91 -6.61 6.62
CA SER A 128 4.23 -7.25 6.47
C SER A 128 5.42 -6.28 6.52
N VAL A 129 5.24 -4.99 6.20
CA VAL A 129 6.35 -4.03 6.11
C VAL A 129 6.24 -2.98 7.20
N TYR A 130 5.18 -2.16 7.16
CA TYR A 130 5.16 -0.95 7.99
C TYR A 130 4.97 -1.26 9.48
N SER A 131 4.12 -2.22 9.87
CA SER A 131 3.99 -2.58 11.29
C SER A 131 5.32 -3.12 11.86
N ALA A 132 6.01 -3.98 11.12
CA ALA A 132 7.33 -4.49 11.48
C ALA A 132 8.37 -3.37 11.55
N ALA A 133 8.39 -2.44 10.59
CA ALA A 133 9.34 -1.34 10.56
C ALA A 133 9.17 -0.39 11.76
N ILE A 134 7.95 -0.02 12.12
CA ILE A 134 7.69 0.84 13.29
C ILE A 134 8.08 0.12 14.60
N GLU A 135 7.85 -1.19 14.72
CA GLU A 135 8.36 -2.00 15.85
C GLU A 135 9.91 -2.06 15.89
N MET A 136 10.58 -1.93 14.74
CA MET A 136 12.04 -1.87 14.62
C MET A 136 12.62 -0.44 14.72
N GLY A 137 11.80 0.55 15.12
CA GLY A 137 12.25 1.91 15.39
C GLY A 137 12.13 2.90 14.21
N TYR A 138 11.58 2.50 13.07
CA TYR A 138 11.14 3.48 12.07
C TYR A 138 10.03 4.37 12.66
N THR A 139 9.91 5.58 12.14
CA THR A 139 8.84 6.53 12.48
C THR A 139 8.03 6.87 11.24
N ALA A 140 6.88 7.54 11.43
CA ALA A 140 6.13 8.10 10.30
C ALA A 140 6.93 9.17 9.52
N ALA A 141 7.89 9.82 10.18
CA ALA A 141 8.78 10.84 9.64
C ALA A 141 10.04 10.26 8.95
N SER A 142 10.45 9.02 9.26
CA SER A 142 11.65 8.40 8.69
C SER A 142 11.61 8.48 7.16
N VAL A 143 12.71 8.93 6.56
CA VAL A 143 12.80 9.13 5.10
C VAL A 143 13.47 7.94 4.43
N VAL A 144 12.94 7.56 3.28
CA VAL A 144 13.51 6.55 2.39
C VAL A 144 13.54 7.12 0.98
N ASP A 145 14.67 6.99 0.30
CA ASP A 145 14.83 7.45 -1.08
C ASP A 145 14.08 6.53 -2.05
N ASP A 146 12.96 7.00 -2.58
CA ASP A 146 12.22 6.39 -3.68
C ASP A 146 12.94 6.61 -5.01
N SER A 147 14.04 5.88 -5.18
CA SER A 147 14.97 5.94 -6.32
C SER A 147 15.27 4.55 -6.88
N PRO A 148 15.75 4.45 -8.14
CA PRO A 148 16.01 3.17 -8.80
C PRO A 148 16.91 2.24 -7.96
N VAL A 149 16.56 0.96 -7.93
CA VAL A 149 17.31 -0.09 -7.22
C VAL A 149 17.11 -1.42 -7.92
N VAL A 150 18.11 -2.29 -7.86
CA VAL A 150 18.08 -3.64 -8.46
C VAL A 150 18.49 -4.66 -7.41
N TYR A 151 17.64 -5.65 -7.17
CA TYR A 151 17.90 -6.79 -6.29
C TYR A 151 18.12 -8.02 -7.17
N ASN A 152 19.38 -8.46 -7.31
CA ASN A 152 19.79 -9.50 -8.26
C ASN A 152 19.36 -9.16 -9.70
N SER A 153 18.35 -9.84 -10.24
CA SER A 153 17.78 -9.59 -11.57
C SER A 153 16.46 -8.80 -11.56
N TRP A 154 15.92 -8.47 -10.38
CA TRP A 154 14.62 -7.83 -10.22
C TRP A 154 14.75 -6.35 -9.83
N ALA A 155 14.01 -5.48 -10.51
CA ALA A 155 13.91 -4.05 -10.18
C ALA A 155 12.43 -3.72 -9.87
N PRO A 156 12.09 -3.30 -8.64
CA PRO A 156 10.73 -2.87 -8.32
C PRO A 156 10.39 -1.55 -9.02
N GLU A 157 9.17 -1.44 -9.54
CA GLU A 157 8.63 -0.18 -10.07
C GLU A 157 7.43 0.30 -9.24
N ASN A 158 7.27 1.62 -9.15
CA ASN A 158 6.03 2.24 -8.69
C ASN A 158 4.95 2.17 -9.77
N GLN A 159 3.68 2.18 -9.36
CA GLN A 159 2.53 2.06 -10.29
C GLN A 159 2.52 3.14 -11.39
N ASN A 160 3.00 4.34 -11.09
CA ASN A 160 3.11 5.46 -12.02
C ASN A 160 4.43 5.47 -12.84
N ARG A 161 5.30 4.47 -12.65
CA ARG A 161 6.66 4.32 -13.23
C ARG A 161 7.61 5.49 -12.99
N ARG A 162 7.33 6.32 -11.97
CA ARG A 162 8.17 7.45 -11.53
C ARG A 162 8.75 7.17 -10.14
N PHE A 163 9.86 7.82 -9.86
CA PHE A 163 10.61 7.76 -8.61
C PHE A 163 10.43 9.11 -7.91
N ASN A 164 9.90 9.16 -6.69
CA ASN A 164 9.60 10.42 -6.00
C ASN A 164 10.82 11.03 -5.30
N GLY A 165 11.89 10.25 -5.09
CA GLY A 165 13.05 10.66 -4.31
C GLY A 165 12.83 10.58 -2.81
N LEU A 166 13.38 11.51 -2.05
CA LEU A 166 13.32 11.49 -0.58
C LEU A 166 11.87 11.66 -0.08
N VAL A 167 11.29 10.57 0.45
CA VAL A 167 9.90 10.53 0.94
C VAL A 167 9.79 9.90 2.32
N THR A 168 8.91 10.42 3.17
CA THR A 168 8.63 9.84 4.49
C THR A 168 7.88 8.50 4.40
N VAL A 169 8.02 7.65 5.42
CA VAL A 169 7.22 6.42 5.58
C VAL A 169 5.71 6.71 5.49
N ARG A 170 5.24 7.82 6.09
CA ARG A 170 3.84 8.28 5.92
C ARG A 170 3.51 8.52 4.44
N ARG A 171 4.34 9.27 3.70
CA ARG A 171 4.04 9.56 2.30
C ARG A 171 4.05 8.28 1.45
N ALA A 172 4.91 7.33 1.78
CA ALA A 172 5.00 6.03 1.12
C ALA A 172 3.76 5.15 1.35
N ILE A 173 3.19 5.09 2.55
CA ILE A 173 1.95 4.33 2.81
C ILE A 173 0.70 5.02 2.23
N GLU A 174 0.63 6.36 2.29
CA GLU A 174 -0.46 7.18 1.69
C GLU A 174 -0.59 6.96 0.18
N ASN A 175 0.53 7.12 -0.53
CA ASN A 175 0.63 6.98 -1.98
C ASN A 175 0.87 5.54 -2.44
N SER A 176 1.05 4.60 -1.51
CA SER A 176 1.32 3.19 -1.80
C SER A 176 2.60 2.93 -2.61
N ILE A 177 3.66 3.70 -2.37
CA ILE A 177 4.96 3.61 -3.07
C ILE A 177 5.54 2.20 -2.92
N ASN A 178 5.96 1.58 -4.02
CA ASN A 178 6.43 0.19 -4.08
C ASN A 178 7.89 0.08 -3.67
N VAL A 179 8.75 0.89 -4.27
CA VAL A 179 10.20 0.87 -4.07
C VAL A 179 10.55 1.10 -2.59
N VAL A 180 9.89 2.06 -1.93
CA VAL A 180 10.08 2.34 -0.49
C VAL A 180 9.66 1.16 0.38
N ALA A 181 8.52 0.51 0.10
CA ALA A 181 8.11 -0.68 0.85
C ALA A 181 9.11 -1.83 0.69
N VAL A 182 9.71 -1.98 -0.51
CA VAL A 182 10.77 -2.96 -0.76
C VAL A 182 12.06 -2.60 -0.02
N LYS A 183 12.54 -1.35 -0.11
CA LYS A 183 13.76 -0.88 0.60
C LYS A 183 13.63 -1.00 2.12
N ILE A 184 12.44 -0.73 2.69
CA ILE A 184 12.18 -0.92 4.13
C ILE A 184 12.21 -2.41 4.49
N LEU A 185 11.56 -3.28 3.71
CA LEU A 185 11.56 -4.72 3.99
C LEU A 185 12.97 -5.33 3.86
N ASP A 186 13.75 -4.89 2.88
CA ASP A 186 15.14 -5.30 2.70
C ASP A 186 15.99 -4.92 3.92
N ASN A 187 15.83 -3.69 4.43
CA ASN A 187 16.53 -3.21 5.62
C ASN A 187 16.16 -3.98 6.91
N ILE A 188 14.88 -4.22 7.18
CA ILE A 188 14.43 -4.95 8.39
C ILE A 188 14.54 -6.48 8.25
N GLY A 189 14.73 -6.98 7.02
CA GLY A 189 14.80 -8.38 6.66
C GLY A 189 13.44 -9.07 6.45
N ILE A 190 13.37 -9.92 5.42
CA ILE A 190 12.18 -10.70 5.03
C ILE A 190 11.59 -11.50 6.21
N ASN A 191 12.44 -12.09 7.06
CA ASN A 191 12.03 -12.85 8.23
C ASN A 191 11.14 -12.02 9.19
N ARG A 192 11.44 -10.73 9.40
CA ARG A 192 10.62 -9.85 10.23
C ARG A 192 9.26 -9.61 9.60
N GLY A 193 9.21 -9.43 8.29
CA GLY A 193 7.93 -9.28 7.60
C GLY A 193 7.04 -10.53 7.67
N ILE A 194 7.63 -11.72 7.66
CA ILE A 194 6.92 -12.99 7.87
C ILE A 194 6.43 -13.09 9.32
N GLU A 195 7.32 -12.85 10.29
CA GLU A 195 7.02 -12.90 11.73
C GLU A 195 5.82 -12.00 12.09
N TYR A 196 5.84 -10.73 11.65
CA TYR A 196 4.75 -9.79 11.96
C TYR A 196 3.47 -10.08 11.18
N ALA A 197 3.54 -10.58 9.94
CA ALA A 197 2.36 -11.02 9.22
C ALA A 197 1.67 -12.22 9.92
N GLN A 198 2.44 -13.20 10.40
CA GLN A 198 1.92 -14.32 11.19
C GLN A 198 1.35 -13.86 12.54
N LYS A 199 2.04 -12.98 13.27
CA LYS A 199 1.52 -12.37 14.51
C LYS A 199 0.15 -11.71 14.29
N LEU A 200 -0.01 -10.99 13.19
CA LEU A 200 -1.26 -10.35 12.75
C LEU A 200 -2.30 -11.33 12.16
N GLY A 201 -2.02 -12.64 12.11
CA GLY A 201 -2.97 -13.70 11.74
C GLY A 201 -2.97 -14.12 10.27
N ILE A 202 -1.91 -13.82 9.52
CA ILE A 202 -1.75 -14.35 8.16
C ILE A 202 -1.11 -15.74 8.25
N ASN A 203 -1.95 -16.77 8.19
CA ASN A 203 -1.55 -18.17 8.32
C ASN A 203 -1.36 -18.86 6.96
N SER A 204 -1.59 -18.14 5.85
CA SER A 204 -1.55 -18.66 4.48
C SER A 204 -0.17 -18.64 3.81
N LEU A 205 0.86 -18.08 4.44
CA LEU A 205 2.20 -17.93 3.86
C LEU A 205 2.87 -19.28 3.60
N ILE A 206 3.52 -19.39 2.44
CA ILE A 206 4.33 -20.56 2.05
C ILE A 206 5.79 -20.17 2.22
N THR A 207 6.46 -20.60 3.29
CA THR A 207 7.84 -20.17 3.60
C THR A 207 8.93 -21.08 3.03
N GLU A 208 8.56 -22.21 2.43
CA GLU A 208 9.49 -23.26 1.98
C GLU A 208 9.17 -23.73 0.54
N GLY A 209 10.10 -24.48 -0.07
CA GLY A 209 10.00 -24.97 -1.44
C GLY A 209 10.47 -23.98 -2.51
N SER A 210 10.42 -24.38 -3.77
CA SER A 210 10.94 -23.59 -4.92
C SER A 210 10.06 -22.38 -5.30
N ARG A 211 8.78 -22.41 -4.95
CA ARG A 211 7.84 -21.29 -5.08
C ARG A 211 7.30 -20.99 -3.69
N ASN A 212 7.82 -19.92 -3.09
CA ASN A 212 7.57 -19.54 -1.71
C ASN A 212 7.40 -18.02 -1.60
N ASP A 213 7.11 -17.56 -0.38
CA ASP A 213 6.88 -16.17 0.00
C ASP A 213 8.10 -15.58 0.73
N HIS A 214 9.21 -16.32 0.86
CA HIS A 214 10.48 -15.83 1.43
C HIS A 214 11.25 -14.98 0.41
N ASN A 215 10.65 -13.87 0.00
CA ASN A 215 11.24 -12.94 -0.97
C ASN A 215 10.61 -11.54 -0.89
N LEU A 216 11.35 -10.54 -1.37
CA LEU A 216 10.92 -9.14 -1.38
C LEU A 216 9.62 -8.88 -2.17
N PRO A 217 9.40 -9.42 -3.40
CA PRO A 217 8.15 -9.22 -4.12
C PRO A 217 6.91 -9.71 -3.36
N ALA A 218 6.96 -10.94 -2.83
CA ALA A 218 5.85 -11.53 -2.09
C ALA A 218 5.51 -10.70 -0.85
N MET A 219 6.51 -10.45 0.01
CA MET A 219 6.27 -9.81 1.31
C MET A 219 6.11 -8.30 1.25
N ALA A 220 6.81 -7.58 0.37
CA ALA A 220 6.67 -6.11 0.29
C ALA A 220 5.50 -5.66 -0.60
N LEU A 221 5.12 -6.46 -1.62
CA LEU A 221 4.13 -6.05 -2.61
C LEU A 221 2.86 -6.91 -2.61
N GLY A 222 2.79 -7.96 -1.79
CA GLY A 222 1.63 -8.84 -1.67
C GLY A 222 1.47 -9.83 -2.82
N GLY A 223 2.55 -10.09 -3.57
CA GLY A 223 2.63 -11.07 -4.67
C GLY A 223 2.73 -12.53 -4.18
N LEU A 224 1.94 -12.88 -3.16
CA LEU A 224 2.03 -14.15 -2.45
C LEU A 224 1.75 -15.37 -3.34
N THR A 225 2.33 -16.51 -2.98
CA THR A 225 2.28 -17.80 -3.66
C THR A 225 0.89 -18.41 -3.57
N LYS A 226 0.34 -18.50 -2.35
CA LYS A 226 -1.03 -18.97 -2.09
C LYS A 226 -2.03 -17.81 -2.11
N GLY A 227 -1.63 -16.63 -1.61
CA GLY A 227 -2.54 -15.51 -1.36
C GLY A 227 -3.14 -15.55 0.05
N THR A 228 -4.03 -14.61 0.33
CA THR A 228 -4.79 -14.47 1.59
C THR A 228 -6.28 -14.50 1.32
N THR A 229 -7.07 -14.96 2.27
CA THR A 229 -8.53 -14.79 2.26
C THR A 229 -8.94 -13.39 2.71
N PRO A 230 -10.13 -12.90 2.32
CA PRO A 230 -10.70 -11.67 2.86
C PRO A 230 -10.90 -11.69 4.39
N LEU A 231 -11.15 -12.85 4.99
CA LEU A 231 -11.23 -13.00 6.44
C LEU A 231 -9.87 -12.76 7.13
N GLU A 232 -8.79 -13.37 6.64
CA GLU A 232 -7.42 -13.15 7.15
C GLU A 232 -7.02 -11.67 7.05
N MET A 233 -7.25 -11.03 5.90
CA MET A 233 -6.94 -9.61 5.71
C MET A 233 -7.81 -8.70 6.60
N CYS A 234 -9.08 -9.06 6.84
CA CYS A 234 -9.92 -8.33 7.79
C CYS A 234 -9.41 -8.49 9.24
N SER A 235 -8.96 -9.68 9.62
CA SER A 235 -8.40 -9.99 10.95
C SER A 235 -7.09 -9.23 11.22
N ALA A 236 -6.18 -9.19 10.25
CA ALA A 236 -4.94 -8.44 10.36
C ALA A 236 -5.18 -6.93 10.60
N TYR A 237 -6.14 -6.34 9.88
CA TYR A 237 -6.53 -4.94 10.09
C TYR A 237 -7.38 -4.73 11.37
N SER A 238 -8.11 -5.76 11.81
CA SER A 238 -8.77 -5.77 13.13
C SER A 238 -7.76 -5.64 14.26
N THR A 239 -6.59 -6.27 14.14
CA THR A 239 -5.52 -6.16 15.12
C THR A 239 -4.95 -4.75 15.21
N LEU A 240 -4.79 -4.06 14.07
CA LEU A 240 -4.37 -2.65 14.04
C LEU A 240 -5.41 -1.73 14.68
N ALA A 241 -6.69 -1.95 14.39
CA ALA A 241 -7.81 -1.23 14.98
C ALA A 241 -7.92 -1.47 16.51
N ASN A 242 -7.64 -2.71 16.94
CA ASN A 242 -7.70 -3.17 18.33
C ASN A 242 -6.37 -3.04 19.06
N LYS A 243 -5.67 -1.90 18.91
CA LYS A 243 -4.52 -1.54 19.75
C LYS A 243 -3.36 -2.54 19.72
N GLY A 244 -3.23 -3.31 18.64
CA GLY A 244 -2.20 -4.34 18.48
C GLY A 244 -2.55 -5.71 19.07
N VAL A 245 -3.75 -5.89 19.63
CA VAL A 245 -4.24 -7.18 20.13
C VAL A 245 -5.00 -7.91 19.03
N TYR A 246 -4.42 -9.03 18.56
CA TYR A 246 -5.08 -9.96 17.67
C TYR A 246 -6.14 -10.74 18.45
N ILE A 247 -7.32 -10.92 17.86
CA ILE A 247 -8.41 -11.74 18.38
C ILE A 247 -8.88 -12.66 17.24
N GLU A 248 -8.92 -13.97 17.48
CA GLU A 248 -9.30 -14.95 16.44
C GLU A 248 -10.75 -14.73 15.97
N PRO A 249 -11.01 -14.53 14.67
CA PRO A 249 -12.35 -14.29 14.16
C PRO A 249 -13.27 -15.49 14.32
N ARG A 250 -14.48 -15.29 14.82
CA ARG A 250 -15.48 -16.35 15.02
C ARG A 250 -16.89 -15.94 14.63
N ALA A 251 -17.70 -16.90 14.18
CA ALA A 251 -19.10 -16.75 13.87
C ALA A 251 -20.04 -17.36 14.95
N ILE A 252 -19.53 -18.28 15.78
CA ILE A 252 -20.31 -18.99 16.81
C ILE A 252 -20.01 -18.41 18.20
N ILE A 253 -21.06 -18.08 18.96
CA ILE A 253 -20.96 -17.73 20.39
C ILE A 253 -20.94 -19.01 21.22
N LYS A 254 -21.94 -19.88 21.04
CA LYS A 254 -22.02 -21.20 21.70
C LYS A 254 -22.94 -22.17 20.96
N ILE A 255 -22.77 -23.46 21.25
CA ILE A 255 -23.59 -24.57 20.77
C ILE A 255 -24.28 -25.19 21.99
N ALA A 256 -25.59 -25.39 21.90
CA ALA A 256 -26.39 -26.08 22.92
C ALA A 256 -27.19 -27.23 22.30
N ASP A 257 -27.62 -28.18 23.12
CA ASP A 257 -28.55 -29.24 22.69
C ASP A 257 -29.99 -28.71 22.54
N LYS A 258 -30.89 -29.62 22.13
CA LYS A 258 -32.32 -29.32 21.94
C LYS A 258 -33.04 -28.94 23.24
N GLU A 259 -32.57 -29.43 24.40
CA GLU A 259 -33.01 -29.04 25.74
C GLU A 259 -32.47 -27.66 26.18
N GLY A 260 -31.42 -27.16 25.53
CA GLY A 260 -30.78 -25.87 25.83
C GLY A 260 -29.57 -25.94 26.77
N ARG A 261 -29.09 -27.15 27.11
CA ARG A 261 -27.83 -27.32 27.84
C ARG A 261 -26.68 -26.95 26.92
N THR A 262 -25.75 -26.13 27.41
CA THR A 262 -24.60 -25.71 26.60
C THR A 262 -23.64 -26.88 26.45
N LEU A 263 -23.30 -27.21 25.20
CA LEU A 263 -22.40 -28.29 24.81
C LEU A 263 -20.98 -27.77 24.58
N ILE A 264 -20.86 -26.65 23.86
CA ILE A 264 -19.58 -26.01 23.53
C ILE A 264 -19.76 -24.50 23.66
N GLU A 265 -18.87 -23.85 24.42
CA GLU A 265 -18.75 -22.40 24.50
C GLU A 265 -17.27 -22.04 24.24
N PRO A 266 -16.88 -21.82 22.97
CA PRO A 266 -15.47 -21.70 22.61
C PRO A 266 -14.80 -20.53 23.32
N ILE A 267 -13.59 -20.76 23.83
CA ILE A 267 -12.75 -19.72 24.45
C ILE A 267 -12.32 -18.73 23.35
N GLN A 268 -12.39 -17.44 23.63
CA GLN A 268 -11.90 -16.43 22.69
C GLN A 268 -10.37 -16.37 22.73
N GLU A 269 -9.72 -16.92 21.70
CA GLU A 269 -8.28 -16.77 21.54
C GLU A 269 -7.91 -15.32 21.19
N GLN A 270 -6.88 -14.81 21.87
CA GLN A 270 -6.32 -13.47 21.66
C GLN A 270 -4.85 -13.44 22.04
N ARG A 271 -4.07 -12.54 21.42
CA ARG A 271 -2.64 -12.34 21.69
C ARG A 271 -2.23 -10.90 21.38
N VAL A 272 -1.23 -10.38 22.08
CA VAL A 272 -0.56 -9.13 21.67
C VAL A 272 0.31 -9.46 20.44
N ALA A 273 0.03 -8.82 19.32
CA ALA A 273 0.76 -9.00 18.06
C ALA A 273 1.79 -7.90 17.82
N ILE A 274 1.44 -6.65 18.15
CA ILE A 274 2.28 -5.45 18.10
C ILE A 274 1.96 -4.54 19.31
N ASN A 275 2.81 -3.57 19.60
CA ASN A 275 2.57 -2.59 20.66
C ASN A 275 1.40 -1.64 20.32
N GLU A 276 0.69 -1.15 21.34
CA GLU A 276 -0.41 -0.20 21.18
C GLU A 276 0.05 1.11 20.51
N GLN A 277 1.27 1.55 20.80
CA GLN A 277 1.91 2.72 20.20
C GLN A 277 2.14 2.50 18.69
N THR A 278 2.66 1.33 18.29
CA THR A 278 2.81 0.94 16.88
C THR A 278 1.45 0.93 16.17
N ALA A 279 0.44 0.29 16.77
CA ALA A 279 -0.91 0.24 16.21
C ALA A 279 -1.50 1.64 16.01
N PHE A 280 -1.27 2.57 16.95
CA PHE A 280 -1.69 3.97 16.84
C PHE A 280 -0.97 4.69 15.69
N ILE A 281 0.36 4.59 15.59
CA ILE A 281 1.15 5.23 14.50
C ILE A 281 0.73 4.69 13.13
N ILE A 282 0.57 3.37 12.99
CA ILE A 282 0.07 2.74 11.76
C ILE A 282 -1.34 3.25 11.43
N THR A 283 -2.23 3.35 12.41
CA THR A 283 -3.58 3.88 12.23
C THR A 283 -3.57 5.34 11.79
N ASP A 284 -2.73 6.19 12.38
CA ASP A 284 -2.65 7.60 11.98
C ASP A 284 -2.07 7.78 10.57
N MET A 285 -1.12 6.94 10.17
CA MET A 285 -0.66 6.87 8.78
C MET A 285 -1.77 6.38 7.83
N LEU A 286 -2.55 5.36 8.21
CA LEU A 286 -3.66 4.83 7.42
C LEU A 286 -4.86 5.80 7.32
N LYS A 287 -5.05 6.71 8.28
CA LYS A 287 -5.96 7.88 8.15
C LYS A 287 -5.51 8.79 7.00
N GLY A 288 -4.20 8.91 6.77
CA GLY A 288 -3.62 9.64 5.64
C GLY A 288 -4.03 9.09 4.28
N VAL A 289 -4.09 7.76 4.13
CA VAL A 289 -4.50 7.09 2.86
C VAL A 289 -5.90 7.53 2.42
N ILE A 290 -6.82 7.72 3.36
CA ILE A 290 -8.19 8.19 3.10
C ILE A 290 -8.25 9.71 2.90
N LYS A 291 -7.44 10.49 3.61
CA LYS A 291 -7.49 11.97 3.55
C LYS A 291 -6.72 12.58 2.36
N ARG A 292 -5.60 11.97 1.95
CA ARG A 292 -4.61 12.54 1.02
C ARG A 292 -4.04 11.54 -0.01
N GLY A 293 -4.42 10.27 0.11
CA GLY A 293 -3.79 9.18 -0.62
C GLY A 293 -4.75 8.39 -1.51
N THR A 294 -4.40 7.12 -1.76
CA THR A 294 -5.11 6.24 -2.70
C THR A 294 -6.58 5.94 -2.33
N GLY A 295 -7.01 6.21 -1.08
CA GLY A 295 -8.36 6.00 -0.58
C GLY A 295 -9.28 7.23 -0.62
N TRP A 296 -8.87 8.33 -1.29
CA TRP A 296 -9.52 9.66 -1.20
C TRP A 296 -11.04 9.71 -1.45
N ARG A 297 -11.62 8.75 -2.18
CA ARG A 297 -13.09 8.66 -2.37
C ARG A 297 -13.86 8.43 -1.06
N LEU A 298 -13.18 8.06 0.02
CA LEU A 298 -13.72 7.95 1.36
C LEU A 298 -13.63 9.23 2.20
N ALA A 299 -13.08 10.34 1.67
CA ALA A 299 -12.99 11.61 2.41
C ALA A 299 -14.35 12.13 2.90
N GLY A 300 -15.44 11.80 2.21
CA GLY A 300 -16.83 12.10 2.62
C GLY A 300 -17.50 10.99 3.44
N PHE A 301 -16.76 10.16 4.18
CA PHE A 301 -17.31 9.22 5.16
C PHE A 301 -17.30 9.89 6.55
N PRO A 302 -18.43 9.91 7.30
CA PRO A 302 -18.58 10.81 8.46
C PRO A 302 -17.89 10.37 9.75
N PHE A 303 -17.21 9.23 9.78
CA PHE A 303 -16.49 8.72 10.95
C PHE A 303 -14.98 8.68 10.68
N PRO A 304 -14.12 8.96 11.69
CA PRO A 304 -12.69 8.68 11.61
C PRO A 304 -12.43 7.23 11.17
N ALA A 305 -11.67 7.08 10.10
CA ALA A 305 -11.33 5.79 9.51
C ALA A 305 -9.87 5.78 9.06
N GLY A 306 -9.23 4.62 9.20
CA GLY A 306 -7.99 4.28 8.50
C GLY A 306 -8.28 3.17 7.47
N GLY A 307 -7.47 3.07 6.43
CA GLY A 307 -7.60 1.95 5.49
C GLY A 307 -6.55 1.95 4.40
N LYS A 308 -6.50 0.88 3.62
CA LYS A 308 -5.52 0.68 2.57
C LYS A 308 -6.14 0.05 1.33
N THR A 309 -5.71 0.56 0.19
CA THR A 309 -5.98 -0.01 -1.14
C THR A 309 -4.99 -1.13 -1.46
N GLY A 310 -5.48 -2.19 -2.08
CA GLY A 310 -4.67 -3.19 -2.79
C GLY A 310 -5.09 -3.26 -4.26
N THR A 311 -4.11 -3.43 -5.13
CA THR A 311 -4.27 -3.74 -6.55
C THR A 311 -3.10 -4.66 -6.91
N THR A 312 -3.35 -5.76 -7.59
CA THR A 312 -2.31 -6.68 -8.10
C THR A 312 -1.94 -6.35 -9.54
N ASP A 313 -0.91 -7.01 -10.08
CA ASP A 313 -0.52 -6.87 -11.49
C ASP A 313 -1.69 -7.24 -12.42
N ASP A 314 -1.83 -6.48 -13.51
CA ASP A 314 -3.00 -6.48 -14.39
C ASP A 314 -4.36 -6.25 -13.68
N SER A 315 -4.35 -5.78 -12.43
CA SER A 315 -5.56 -5.58 -11.62
C SER A 315 -6.46 -6.81 -11.55
N LYS A 316 -5.87 -8.01 -11.46
CA LYS A 316 -6.60 -9.29 -11.31
C LYS A 316 -7.39 -9.36 -10.01
N ASP A 317 -6.84 -8.74 -8.97
CA ASP A 317 -7.44 -8.57 -7.65
C ASP A 317 -7.37 -7.10 -7.24
N ILE A 318 -8.49 -6.58 -6.74
CA ILE A 318 -8.56 -5.24 -6.13
C ILE A 318 -9.17 -5.33 -4.74
N TRP A 319 -8.61 -4.56 -3.82
CA TRP A 319 -8.89 -4.64 -2.40
C TRP A 319 -9.12 -3.26 -1.78
N PHE A 320 -10.05 -3.19 -0.86
CA PHE A 320 -10.03 -2.17 0.18
C PHE A 320 -10.25 -2.83 1.52
N ILE A 321 -9.29 -2.66 2.45
CA ILE A 321 -9.48 -3.01 3.85
C ILE A 321 -9.37 -1.72 4.66
N GLY A 322 -10.34 -1.47 5.51
CA GLY A 322 -10.41 -0.27 6.33
C GLY A 322 -11.20 -0.50 7.60
N TYR A 323 -10.98 0.38 8.57
CA TYR A 323 -11.54 0.27 9.90
C TYR A 323 -11.81 1.63 10.53
N THR A 324 -12.78 1.65 11.44
CA THR A 324 -13.08 2.75 12.35
C THR A 324 -12.72 2.33 13.78
N PRO A 325 -12.93 3.18 14.80
CA PRO A 325 -12.86 2.76 16.20
C PRO A 325 -13.97 1.80 16.70
N TYR A 326 -14.74 1.17 15.80
CA TYR A 326 -15.83 0.23 16.12
C TYR A 326 -15.76 -1.07 15.32
N TYR A 327 -15.52 -1.00 14.01
CA TYR A 327 -15.50 -2.18 13.14
C TYR A 327 -14.38 -2.12 12.12
N SER A 328 -13.91 -3.29 11.73
CA SER A 328 -12.96 -3.49 10.64
C SER A 328 -13.63 -4.27 9.52
N GLY A 329 -13.41 -3.84 8.28
CA GLY A 329 -14.06 -4.42 7.11
C GLY A 329 -13.11 -4.58 5.92
N ALA A 330 -13.20 -5.73 5.26
CA ALA A 330 -12.43 -6.05 4.06
C ALA A 330 -13.34 -6.31 2.87
N VAL A 331 -12.95 -5.77 1.71
CA VAL A 331 -13.63 -5.95 0.42
C VAL A 331 -12.61 -6.42 -0.62
N TRP A 332 -12.93 -7.52 -1.30
CA TRP A 332 -12.21 -8.01 -2.47
C TRP A 332 -13.14 -8.02 -3.69
N ILE A 333 -12.59 -7.70 -4.86
CA ILE A 333 -13.22 -7.93 -6.16
C ILE A 333 -12.16 -8.55 -7.09
N GLY A 334 -12.56 -9.57 -7.85
CA GLY A 334 -11.70 -10.26 -8.81
C GLY A 334 -12.47 -11.36 -9.55
N HIS A 335 -11.87 -11.90 -10.61
CA HIS A 335 -12.44 -13.04 -11.33
C HIS A 335 -12.11 -14.35 -10.62
N ASP A 336 -13.01 -15.34 -10.68
CA ASP A 336 -12.73 -16.66 -10.11
C ASP A 336 -11.47 -17.29 -10.73
N GLU A 337 -11.45 -17.40 -12.05
CA GLU A 337 -10.22 -17.64 -12.81
C GLU A 337 -9.48 -16.30 -12.98
N PRO A 338 -8.22 -16.13 -12.50
CA PRO A 338 -7.54 -14.84 -12.46
C PRO A 338 -7.39 -14.14 -13.83
N ALA A 339 -8.23 -13.15 -14.08
CA ALA A 339 -8.29 -12.40 -15.34
C ALA A 339 -8.13 -10.90 -15.12
N LYS A 340 -7.58 -10.21 -16.13
CA LYS A 340 -7.34 -8.77 -16.14
C LYS A 340 -8.63 -7.97 -16.11
N MET A 341 -8.77 -7.08 -15.13
CA MET A 341 -9.86 -6.09 -15.09
C MET A 341 -9.39 -4.73 -15.63
N THR A 342 -10.31 -3.92 -16.16
CA THR A 342 -10.04 -2.57 -16.66
C THR A 342 -10.83 -1.52 -15.88
N ASN A 343 -10.28 -0.30 -15.76
CA ASN A 343 -10.89 0.82 -15.04
C ASN A 343 -11.27 0.51 -13.58
N VAL A 344 -10.38 -0.21 -12.89
CA VAL A 344 -10.52 -0.65 -11.49
C VAL A 344 -9.32 -0.26 -10.64
N ALA A 345 -9.54 -0.13 -9.33
CA ALA A 345 -8.52 0.03 -8.30
C ALA A 345 -9.15 -0.21 -6.92
N GLY A 346 -8.35 -0.52 -5.90
CA GLY A 346 -8.85 -0.61 -4.52
C GLY A 346 -9.62 0.64 -4.04
N GLY A 347 -9.18 1.84 -4.44
CA GLY A 347 -9.82 3.13 -4.13
C GLY A 347 -11.00 3.52 -5.03
N LEU A 348 -11.53 2.57 -5.83
CA LEU A 348 -12.74 2.70 -6.63
C LEU A 348 -13.85 1.84 -6.02
N GLN A 349 -14.24 0.75 -6.69
CA GLN A 349 -15.38 -0.09 -6.34
C GLN A 349 -15.28 -0.69 -4.91
N PRO A 350 -14.14 -1.29 -4.47
CA PRO A 350 -14.06 -1.92 -3.15
C PRO A 350 -14.23 -0.92 -2.00
N ALA A 351 -13.62 0.27 -2.11
CA ALA A 351 -13.79 1.34 -1.13
C ALA A 351 -15.25 1.84 -1.05
N LEU A 352 -15.93 2.02 -2.19
CA LEU A 352 -17.33 2.47 -2.21
C LEU A 352 -18.31 1.41 -1.67
N ILE A 353 -18.04 0.13 -1.90
CA ILE A 353 -18.76 -0.99 -1.24
C ILE A 353 -18.56 -0.92 0.28
N TRP A 354 -17.31 -0.81 0.74
CA TRP A 354 -16.97 -0.68 2.16
C TRP A 354 -17.75 0.46 2.82
N LYS A 355 -17.75 1.64 2.18
CA LYS A 355 -18.47 2.84 2.66
C LYS A 355 -19.95 2.56 2.88
N GLN A 356 -20.62 2.02 1.87
CA GLN A 356 -22.07 1.77 1.90
C GLN A 356 -22.49 0.81 3.02
N VAL A 357 -21.69 -0.22 3.30
CA VAL A 357 -21.98 -1.15 4.41
C VAL A 357 -21.64 -0.51 5.75
N MET A 358 -20.51 0.18 5.85
CA MET A 358 -20.06 0.85 7.08
C MET A 358 -21.00 1.98 7.52
N GLU A 359 -21.59 2.74 6.59
CA GLU A 359 -22.65 3.72 6.89
C GLU A 359 -23.87 3.08 7.56
N THR A 360 -24.17 1.81 7.27
CA THR A 360 -25.24 1.07 7.96
C THR A 360 -24.78 0.49 9.29
N ALA A 361 -23.54 0.00 9.38
CA ALA A 361 -22.95 -0.47 10.63
C ALA A 361 -22.79 0.64 11.68
N HIS A 362 -22.66 1.90 11.27
CA HIS A 362 -22.50 3.05 12.16
C HIS A 362 -23.81 3.79 12.50
N LYS A 363 -24.98 3.31 12.06
CA LYS A 363 -26.26 3.94 12.42
C LYS A 363 -26.48 3.92 13.93
N GLY A 364 -26.64 5.10 14.53
CA GLY A 364 -26.82 5.27 15.97
C GLY A 364 -25.53 5.22 16.80
N LEU A 365 -24.35 5.07 16.18
CA LEU A 365 -23.07 5.18 16.88
C LEU A 365 -22.63 6.65 16.98
N SER A 366 -22.02 7.01 18.11
CA SER A 366 -21.38 8.33 18.25
C SER A 366 -20.07 8.40 17.46
N VAL A 367 -19.78 9.57 16.90
CA VAL A 367 -18.48 9.82 16.25
C VAL A 367 -17.40 9.88 17.34
N LYS A 368 -16.40 9.01 17.23
CA LYS A 368 -15.19 9.00 18.06
C LYS A 368 -13.97 8.78 17.17
N ASP A 369 -12.81 9.31 17.56
CA ASP A 369 -11.52 9.02 16.91
C ASP A 369 -10.79 7.89 17.66
N PHE A 370 -9.70 7.40 17.09
CA PHE A 370 -8.81 6.43 17.72
C PHE A 370 -8.11 7.06 18.93
N GLN A 371 -8.16 6.38 20.07
CA GLN A 371 -7.55 6.87 21.31
C GLN A 371 -6.03 6.90 21.17
N LYS A 372 -5.41 8.08 21.40
CA LYS A 372 -3.96 8.20 21.52
C LYS A 372 -3.50 7.51 22.81
N PRO A 373 -2.60 6.50 22.76
CA PRO A 373 -2.11 5.82 23.95
C PRO A 373 -1.05 6.64 24.68
N ASN A 374 -0.70 6.20 25.89
CA ASN A 374 0.43 6.74 26.64
C ASN A 374 1.74 6.53 25.85
N ASN A 375 2.75 7.35 26.13
CA ASN A 375 4.05 7.35 25.43
C ASN A 375 3.97 7.64 23.92
N ILE A 376 2.90 8.27 23.43
CA ILE A 376 2.90 8.97 22.13
C ILE A 376 3.02 10.48 22.36
N ILE A 377 4.10 11.06 21.85
CA ILE A 377 4.35 12.50 21.90
C ILE A 377 4.06 13.17 20.55
N GLY A 378 3.96 14.50 20.59
CA GLY A 378 3.62 15.32 19.43
C GLY A 378 2.11 15.64 19.30
N PRO A 379 1.72 16.23 18.15
CA PRO A 379 2.52 16.31 16.93
C PRO A 379 3.76 17.22 17.05
N ILE A 380 4.90 16.79 16.50
CA ILE A 380 6.16 17.54 16.44
C ILE A 380 6.41 17.96 14.98
N LYS A 381 6.87 19.19 14.76
CA LYS A 381 7.28 19.67 13.44
C LYS A 381 8.55 18.95 12.98
N VAL A 382 8.56 18.42 11.76
CA VAL A 382 9.72 17.77 11.13
C VAL A 382 9.82 18.13 9.65
N CYS A 383 11.03 18.07 9.12
CA CYS A 383 11.32 18.19 7.70
C CYS A 383 10.90 16.91 6.96
N SER A 384 10.03 17.00 5.94
CA SER A 384 9.56 15.86 5.14
C SER A 384 10.64 15.21 4.26
N THR A 385 11.77 15.88 4.08
CA THR A 385 12.87 15.41 3.22
C THR A 385 14.02 14.78 4.02
N SER A 386 14.19 15.09 5.31
CA SER A 386 15.20 14.47 6.18
C SER A 386 14.61 13.60 7.31
N GLY A 387 13.38 13.87 7.74
CA GLY A 387 12.79 13.29 8.95
C GLY A 387 13.26 13.94 10.26
N LEU A 388 14.15 14.93 10.20
CA LEU A 388 14.73 15.64 11.34
C LEU A 388 13.95 16.92 11.68
N LEU A 389 14.32 17.63 12.76
CA LEU A 389 13.71 18.92 13.11
C LEU A 389 13.98 19.95 12.00
N PRO A 390 13.01 20.79 11.60
CA PRO A 390 13.16 21.66 10.45
C PRO A 390 14.07 22.86 10.76
N THR A 391 14.76 23.34 9.72
CA THR A 391 15.47 24.63 9.70
C THR A 391 14.69 25.64 8.86
N GLU A 392 15.10 26.91 8.85
CA GLU A 392 14.50 27.94 7.99
C GLU A 392 14.59 27.59 6.49
N LEU A 393 15.66 26.89 6.08
CA LEU A 393 15.83 26.39 4.71
C LEU A 393 14.74 25.35 4.33
N CYS A 394 14.23 24.58 5.29
CA CYS A 394 13.11 23.67 5.05
C CYS A 394 11.79 24.41 4.79
N GLU A 395 11.62 25.62 5.33
CA GLU A 395 10.40 26.42 5.11
C GLU A 395 10.43 27.15 3.75
N HIS A 396 11.63 27.44 3.23
CA HIS A 396 11.88 28.17 1.97
C HIS A 396 12.34 27.30 0.79
N ASP A 397 12.26 25.97 0.91
CA ASP A 397 12.57 25.04 -0.19
C ASP A 397 11.79 25.39 -1.48
N PRO A 398 12.42 25.34 -2.67
CA PRO A 398 11.80 25.74 -3.94
C PRO A 398 10.58 24.90 -4.36
N ARG A 399 10.35 23.73 -3.73
CA ARG A 399 9.14 22.90 -3.91
C ARG A 399 7.99 23.33 -2.98
N GLY A 400 8.19 24.41 -2.22
CA GLY A 400 7.35 24.84 -1.10
C GLY A 400 7.79 24.21 0.22
N SER A 401 7.31 24.77 1.34
CA SER A 401 7.67 24.35 2.69
C SER A 401 7.62 22.83 2.90
N GLN A 402 8.78 22.26 3.24
CA GLN A 402 8.97 20.86 3.59
C GLN A 402 8.69 20.59 5.08
N VAL A 403 7.91 21.44 5.77
CA VAL A 403 7.62 21.25 7.19
C VAL A 403 6.27 20.56 7.39
N ILE A 404 6.33 19.32 7.88
CA ILE A 404 5.16 18.52 8.26
C ILE A 404 5.08 18.35 9.77
N SER A 405 4.08 17.62 10.26
CA SER A 405 3.85 17.39 11.69
C SER A 405 3.50 15.94 11.96
N GLU A 406 4.26 15.30 12.84
CA GLU A 406 4.24 13.85 13.05
C GLU A 406 4.11 13.46 14.53
N TYR A 407 3.51 12.30 14.79
CA TYR A 407 3.49 11.68 16.11
C TYR A 407 4.64 10.69 16.26
N PHE A 408 5.21 10.61 17.46
CA PHE A 408 6.34 9.74 17.76
C PHE A 408 6.05 8.85 18.96
N ILE A 409 6.61 7.64 18.94
CA ILE A 409 6.73 6.81 20.14
C ILE A 409 7.82 7.47 20.98
N LYS A 410 7.59 7.70 22.27
CA LYS A 410 8.55 8.41 23.13
C LYS A 410 9.93 7.73 23.09
N GLY A 411 10.95 8.50 22.73
CA GLY A 411 12.31 8.03 22.48
C GLY A 411 12.64 7.76 21.01
N THR A 412 11.70 7.99 20.07
CA THR A 412 11.95 7.91 18.62
C THR A 412 11.77 9.25 17.89
N GLU A 413 11.45 10.32 18.62
CA GLU A 413 11.47 11.70 18.10
C GLU A 413 12.88 12.14 17.67
N PRO A 414 13.01 12.93 16.59
CA PRO A 414 14.29 13.51 16.20
C PRO A 414 14.74 14.57 17.21
N THR A 415 16.02 14.53 17.56
CA THR A 415 16.69 15.56 18.38
C THR A 415 17.58 16.48 17.55
N ASP A 416 18.05 16.01 16.40
CA ASP A 416 18.89 16.77 15.48
C ASP A 416 18.07 17.61 14.50
N PHE A 417 18.68 18.66 13.98
CA PHE A 417 18.11 19.53 12.94
C PHE A 417 18.42 18.98 11.53
N CYS A 418 17.62 19.40 10.56
CA CYS A 418 17.79 19.03 9.16
C CYS A 418 19.17 19.45 8.64
N ASP A 419 19.91 18.46 8.16
CA ASP A 419 21.30 18.55 7.71
C ASP A 419 21.47 18.25 6.22
N ILE A 420 20.37 18.29 5.45
CA ILE A 420 20.37 18.07 4.00
C ILE A 420 19.85 19.27 3.20
N HIS A 421 19.08 20.19 3.79
CA HIS A 421 18.74 21.44 3.11
C HIS A 421 19.93 22.37 3.26
N VAL A 422 20.56 22.71 2.15
CA VAL A 422 21.76 23.54 2.06
C VAL A 422 21.47 24.79 1.25
N MET A 423 22.21 25.86 1.52
CA MET A 423 22.24 27.06 0.70
C MET A 423 23.55 27.06 -0.05
N GLU A 424 23.50 27.12 -1.38
CA GLU A 424 24.67 27.03 -2.26
C GLU A 424 24.61 28.14 -3.30
N ASP A 425 25.77 28.67 -3.67
CA ASP A 425 25.94 29.62 -4.77
C ASP A 425 26.24 28.83 -6.05
N ILE A 426 25.37 28.99 -7.06
CA ILE A 426 25.56 28.39 -8.39
C ILE A 426 25.86 29.47 -9.44
N CYS A 427 26.61 29.09 -10.47
CA CYS A 427 26.74 29.89 -11.66
C CYS A 427 25.48 29.74 -12.51
N SER A 428 24.78 30.85 -12.81
CA SER A 428 23.52 30.84 -13.57
C SER A 428 23.68 30.37 -15.02
N GLU A 429 24.88 30.50 -15.59
CA GLU A 429 25.18 30.05 -16.96
C GLU A 429 25.47 28.53 -17.04
N SER A 430 26.27 27.98 -16.13
CA SER A 430 26.63 26.55 -16.14
C SER A 430 25.69 25.66 -15.32
N GLY A 431 24.96 26.22 -14.35
CA GLY A 431 24.18 25.47 -13.37
C GLY A 431 25.02 24.68 -12.36
N LEU A 432 26.33 24.95 -12.28
CA LEU A 432 27.29 24.29 -11.38
C LEU A 432 27.70 25.21 -10.22
N LEU A 433 28.38 24.68 -9.20
CA LEU A 433 28.85 25.46 -8.05
C LEU A 433 29.81 26.57 -8.52
N THR A 434 29.73 27.76 -7.93
CA THR A 434 30.59 28.89 -8.33
C THR A 434 32.07 28.65 -8.06
N THR A 435 32.94 29.16 -8.94
CA THR A 435 34.39 29.31 -8.72
C THR A 435 34.73 30.77 -8.41
N GLU A 436 35.98 31.05 -8.04
CA GLU A 436 36.46 32.44 -7.89
C GLU A 436 36.46 33.25 -9.20
N PHE A 437 36.29 32.57 -10.35
CA PHE A 437 36.23 33.17 -11.68
C PHE A 437 34.81 33.52 -12.14
N CYS A 438 33.76 33.08 -11.42
CA CYS A 438 32.38 33.41 -11.77
C CYS A 438 32.08 34.91 -11.58
N PRO A 439 31.61 35.64 -12.61
CA PRO A 439 31.21 37.03 -12.47
C PRO A 439 30.05 37.17 -11.48
N LYS A 440 30.07 38.23 -10.67
CA LYS A 440 29.03 38.46 -9.64
C LYS A 440 27.61 38.66 -10.18
N SER A 441 27.47 38.96 -11.47
CA SER A 441 26.17 39.00 -12.16
C SER A 441 25.56 37.61 -12.34
N ASP A 442 26.41 36.58 -12.35
CA ASP A 442 26.09 35.23 -12.78
C ASP A 442 26.13 34.26 -11.59
N ILE A 443 26.15 34.80 -10.36
CA ILE A 443 26.05 34.04 -9.11
C ILE A 443 24.60 34.10 -8.61
N GLU A 444 23.95 32.94 -8.54
CA GLU A 444 22.62 32.77 -7.96
C GLU A 444 22.69 31.90 -6.70
N THR A 445 22.32 32.47 -5.55
CA THR A 445 22.18 31.72 -4.29
C THR A 445 20.85 30.97 -4.26
N GLY A 446 20.89 29.64 -4.17
CA GLY A 446 19.71 28.78 -4.12
C GLY A 446 19.62 27.92 -2.85
N ILE A 447 18.43 27.37 -2.60
CA ILE A 447 18.22 26.33 -1.58
C ILE A 447 18.07 24.98 -2.26
N TYR A 448 18.92 24.03 -1.86
CA TYR A 448 19.03 22.70 -2.47
C TYR A 448 18.93 21.60 -1.41
N ILE A 449 18.78 20.36 -1.86
CA ILE A 449 18.97 19.16 -1.03
C ILE A 449 20.34 18.53 -1.30
N GLN A 450 20.96 17.96 -0.27
CA GLN A 450 22.20 17.20 -0.38
C GLN A 450 21.97 15.76 0.09
N ARG A 451 21.90 14.81 -0.86
CA ARG A 451 21.74 13.39 -0.53
C ARG A 451 22.99 12.83 0.13
N LYS A 452 22.85 12.30 1.36
CA LYS A 452 23.90 11.52 2.05
C LYS A 452 24.33 10.27 1.28
N ILE A 453 23.40 9.65 0.53
CA ILE A 453 23.64 8.51 -0.34
C ILE A 453 23.12 8.88 -1.73
N PRO A 454 24.01 9.10 -2.73
CA PRO A 454 23.60 9.34 -4.11
C PRO A 454 22.77 8.19 -4.68
N PHE A 455 21.75 8.50 -5.47
CA PHE A 455 21.02 7.49 -6.22
C PHE A 455 21.80 7.06 -7.46
N VAL A 456 21.57 5.84 -7.93
CA VAL A 456 22.03 5.37 -9.24
C VAL A 456 20.86 5.48 -10.23
N PRO A 457 21.01 6.14 -11.39
CA PRO A 457 19.97 6.18 -12.42
C PRO A 457 19.54 4.77 -12.85
N ALA A 458 18.27 4.62 -13.23
CA ALA A 458 17.81 3.36 -13.82
C ALA A 458 18.54 3.08 -15.15
N LYS A 459 18.56 1.82 -15.60
CA LYS A 459 19.16 1.43 -16.90
C LYS A 459 18.63 2.21 -18.11
N ASN A 460 17.46 2.83 -18.00
CA ASN A 460 16.85 3.69 -19.01
C ASN A 460 16.97 5.20 -18.69
N GLY A 461 17.98 5.61 -17.92
CA GLY A 461 18.27 7.01 -17.58
C GLY A 461 17.30 7.68 -16.60
N ARG A 462 16.25 6.99 -16.12
CA ARG A 462 15.29 7.60 -15.17
C ARG A 462 15.95 7.89 -13.82
N VAL A 463 15.69 9.10 -13.34
CA VAL A 463 16.12 9.62 -12.03
C VAL A 463 14.89 9.95 -11.16
N PRO A 464 15.07 10.18 -9.84
CA PRO A 464 14.05 10.74 -8.97
C PRO A 464 13.51 12.12 -9.41
N LEU A 465 12.25 12.39 -9.10
CA LEU A 465 11.57 13.67 -9.40
C LEU A 465 12.12 14.86 -8.61
N ASP A 466 12.81 14.61 -7.50
CA ASP A 466 13.50 15.64 -6.70
C ASP A 466 14.98 15.82 -7.11
N ALA A 467 15.50 15.05 -8.08
CA ALA A 467 16.88 15.18 -8.54
C ALA A 467 17.26 16.58 -9.06
N PRO A 468 16.38 17.35 -9.74
CA PRO A 468 16.67 18.74 -10.13
C PRO A 468 16.84 19.73 -8.97
N TYR A 469 16.54 19.31 -7.73
CA TYR A 469 16.72 20.12 -6.53
C TYR A 469 17.93 19.66 -5.70
N GLU A 470 18.65 18.64 -6.15
CA GLU A 470 19.90 18.21 -5.51
C GLU A 470 21.01 19.20 -5.88
N ALA A 471 21.82 19.60 -4.90
CA ALA A 471 22.92 20.54 -5.13
C ALA A 471 23.89 20.00 -6.19
N PRO A 472 24.40 20.84 -7.11
CA PRO A 472 25.47 20.43 -8.03
C PRO A 472 26.69 19.92 -7.26
N LYS A 473 27.42 18.99 -7.87
CA LYS A 473 28.61 18.34 -7.26
C LYS A 473 29.91 18.75 -7.95
N GLU A 474 29.78 19.41 -9.08
CA GLU A 474 30.86 19.91 -9.92
C GLU A 474 30.82 21.44 -9.87
N TYR A 475 31.97 22.05 -10.15
CA TYR A 475 32.15 23.49 -10.16
C TYR A 475 32.10 24.02 -11.58
N CYS A 476 31.77 25.30 -11.74
CA CYS A 476 31.68 25.98 -13.04
C CYS A 476 32.96 25.76 -13.88
N ASP A 477 32.76 25.23 -15.07
CA ASP A 477 33.76 24.95 -16.09
C ASP A 477 33.84 26.06 -17.17
N ILE A 478 32.73 26.76 -17.40
CA ILE A 478 32.63 27.94 -18.27
C ILE A 478 33.53 29.08 -17.77
N HIS A 479 33.39 29.44 -16.49
CA HIS A 479 34.16 30.51 -15.86
C HIS A 479 35.45 29.99 -15.23
N ASN A 480 36.58 30.37 -15.82
CA ASN A 480 37.90 29.87 -15.48
C ASN A 480 38.97 30.97 -15.68
N GLN A 481 40.22 30.69 -15.29
CA GLN A 481 41.34 31.66 -15.37
C GLN A 481 41.62 32.24 -16.79
N PHE A 482 41.02 31.71 -17.85
CA PHE A 482 41.14 32.21 -19.23
C PHE A 482 39.90 33.00 -19.70
N SER A 483 38.81 33.07 -18.92
CA SER A 483 37.57 33.75 -19.33
C SER A 483 37.60 35.28 -19.16
N GLU A 484 38.69 35.86 -18.64
CA GLU A 484 38.88 37.33 -18.61
C GLU A 484 39.52 37.92 -19.88
N GLU A 485 39.98 37.10 -20.84
CA GLU A 485 40.56 37.62 -22.09
C GLU A 485 39.49 37.82 -23.19
N TYR A 486 39.39 39.05 -23.68
CA TYR A 486 38.63 39.56 -24.84
C TYR A 486 37.13 39.94 -24.67
N PRO A 487 36.84 41.16 -24.18
CA PRO A 487 35.81 41.98 -24.79
C PRO A 487 36.32 42.56 -26.12
N VAL A 488 35.85 42.04 -27.26
CA VAL A 488 36.10 42.66 -28.57
C VAL A 488 34.98 43.65 -28.88
N ASP A 489 35.16 44.91 -28.48
CA ASP A 489 34.28 46.01 -28.88
C ASP A 489 34.31 46.19 -30.41
N PHE A 490 33.21 45.82 -31.08
CA PHE A 490 32.98 46.15 -32.49
C PHE A 490 32.14 47.42 -32.63
N GLU A 491 32.76 48.59 -32.42
CA GLU A 491 32.20 49.86 -32.90
C GLU A 491 32.64 50.16 -34.36
N ASN A 492 31.64 50.20 -35.25
CA ASN A 492 31.51 50.96 -36.51
C ASN A 492 32.78 51.44 -37.28
N GLY A 493 32.90 51.09 -38.58
CA GLY A 493 33.74 51.86 -39.50
C GLY A 493 33.94 51.37 -40.95
N SER A 494 33.00 51.69 -41.86
CA SER A 494 33.19 51.96 -43.31
C SER A 494 34.15 51.14 -44.21
N SER A 495 33.55 50.39 -45.14
CA SER A 495 33.91 50.15 -46.56
C SER A 495 35.25 50.63 -47.16
N ILE A 496 36.00 49.71 -47.79
CA ILE A 496 36.78 49.94 -49.04
C ILE A 496 36.65 48.68 -49.94
N ASN A 497 36.67 48.86 -51.27
CA ASN A 497 36.49 47.82 -52.31
C ASN A 497 37.82 47.18 -52.80
N GLU A 498 37.65 46.19 -53.70
CA GLU A 498 38.48 45.84 -54.87
C GLU A 498 39.53 44.70 -54.80
N GLU A 499 39.14 43.61 -55.50
CA GLU A 499 39.87 42.86 -56.56
C GLU A 499 40.94 41.76 -56.29
N ASN A 500 40.68 40.62 -56.99
CA ASN A 500 41.58 39.61 -57.59
C ASN A 500 42.56 38.84 -56.66
N ASP A 501 42.68 37.51 -56.70
CA ASP A 501 42.80 36.63 -57.87
C ASP A 501 42.47 35.14 -57.55
N PHE A 502 42.13 34.36 -58.59
CA PHE A 502 42.12 32.88 -58.57
C PHE A 502 43.46 32.34 -59.11
N PRO A 503 43.90 31.11 -58.73
CA PRO A 503 43.63 30.00 -59.65
C PRO A 503 43.29 28.65 -59.00
N ASP A 504 42.61 27.86 -59.83
CA ASP A 504 42.13 26.48 -59.66
C ASP A 504 43.27 25.43 -59.66
N TYR A 505 43.06 24.28 -59.02
CA TYR A 505 43.84 23.06 -59.28
C TYR A 505 43.07 21.78 -58.88
N ASN A 506 42.52 21.10 -59.88
CA ASN A 506 42.04 19.71 -59.77
C ASN A 506 43.22 18.72 -59.83
N ASN A 507 43.16 17.63 -59.04
CA ASN A 507 43.07 16.26 -59.58
C ASN A 507 42.94 15.15 -58.52
N ASP A 508 41.87 14.38 -58.65
CA ASP A 508 41.78 12.90 -58.61
C ASP A 508 42.66 12.06 -57.65
N ASN A 509 42.00 11.20 -56.86
CA ASN A 509 42.14 9.74 -57.05
C ASN A 509 41.00 8.89 -56.44
N GLU A 510 40.47 8.00 -57.26
CA GLU A 510 39.56 6.88 -56.96
C GLU A 510 40.34 5.65 -56.38
N ILE A 511 39.76 4.61 -55.76
CA ILE A 511 38.37 4.22 -55.43
C ILE A 511 38.38 3.32 -54.15
N TYR A 512 37.31 3.12 -53.36
CA TYR A 512 36.38 1.96 -53.50
C TYR A 512 35.13 2.00 -52.57
N LYS A 513 34.57 0.81 -52.29
CA LYS A 513 33.31 0.40 -51.63
C LYS A 513 33.61 -0.28 -50.26
N GLU A 514 32.67 -0.71 -49.41
CA GLU A 514 31.34 -1.25 -49.71
C GLU A 514 30.36 -1.21 -48.52
N ASN A 515 29.06 -1.14 -48.83
CA ASN A 515 27.95 -1.25 -47.87
C ASN A 515 27.68 -2.71 -47.49
N ASN A 516 27.08 -2.96 -46.33
CA ASN A 516 25.98 -3.92 -46.28
C ASN A 516 24.93 -3.65 -45.18
N TYR A 517 23.69 -3.98 -45.52
CA TYR A 517 22.48 -3.79 -44.72
C TYR A 517 22.34 -4.85 -43.61
N ILE A 518 21.53 -4.59 -42.58
CA ILE A 518 20.20 -5.23 -42.44
C ILE A 518 19.42 -4.63 -41.24
N ASN A 519 18.13 -4.38 -41.50
CA ASN A 519 17.12 -3.86 -40.59
C ASN A 519 16.46 -4.99 -39.79
N PRO A 520 15.96 -4.75 -38.57
CA PRO A 520 14.81 -5.52 -38.07
C PRO A 520 13.65 -4.63 -37.58
N GLN A 521 12.45 -5.23 -37.59
CA GLN A 521 11.23 -4.71 -36.95
C GLN A 521 11.33 -4.75 -35.42
#